data_AF-A0A7J2S7L6-F1
#
_entry.id   AF-A0A7J2S7L6-F1
#
_cell.length_a   1.000
_cell.length_b   1.000
_cell.length_c   1.000
_cell.angle_alpha   90.00
_cell.angle_beta   90.00
_cell.angle_gamma   90.00
#
_symmetry.space_group_name_H-M   'P 1'
#
loop_
_entity.id
_entity.type
_entity.pdbx_description
1 polymer ?
#
loop_
_entity_poly.entity_id
_entity_poly.type
_entity_poly.pdbx_seq_one_letter_code
_entity_poly.pdbx_strand_id
1 'polypeptide(L)'
;MRHRFVRNLFNEILTTSRIIKIALIIPFIVLLFDAEIFYYSWTNKEKTILIASGFVLLLSILEIIAVIKEIHEHISGIKRKEILMEKIRHIAEDMEKPTVRKIMDTFIKKYGDEYSVNEIYHAVCDLLSDFSNK
;
A
#
# COMPACT_ATOMS: atom_id res chain seq x y z
N MET A 1 19.59 -9.37 -3.04
CA MET A 1 18.59 -8.31 -2.73
C MET A 1 17.19 -8.56 -3.32
N ARG A 2 17.01 -8.99 -4.59
CA ARG A 2 15.67 -9.21 -5.23
C ARG A 2 14.69 -10.11 -4.45
N HIS A 3 15.19 -11.14 -3.75
CA HIS A 3 14.32 -12.10 -3.05
C HIS A 3 13.71 -11.57 -1.74
N ARG A 4 14.28 -10.52 -1.13
CA ARG A 4 13.77 -9.91 0.11
C ARG A 4 12.54 -9.04 -0.15
N PHE A 5 12.53 -8.36 -1.29
CA PHE A 5 11.43 -7.49 -1.72
C PHE A 5 10.17 -8.31 -2.01
N VAL A 6 10.31 -9.41 -2.78
CA VAL A 6 9.20 -10.33 -3.09
C VAL A 6 8.65 -10.96 -1.81
N ARG A 7 9.51 -11.37 -0.88
CA ARG A 7 9.05 -11.99 0.38
C ARG A 7 8.31 -10.99 1.29
N ASN A 8 8.78 -9.74 1.33
CA ASN A 8 8.10 -8.69 2.08
C ASN A 8 6.75 -8.35 1.44
N LEU A 9 6.69 -8.22 0.11
CA LEU A 9 5.44 -8.03 -0.65
C LEU A 9 4.45 -9.17 -0.41
N PHE A 10 4.91 -10.43 -0.42
CA PHE A 10 4.04 -11.58 -0.14
C PHE A 10 3.48 -11.56 1.29
N ASN A 11 4.32 -11.28 2.29
CA ASN A 11 3.86 -11.15 3.67
C ASN A 11 2.91 -9.95 3.87
N GLU A 12 3.13 -8.86 3.13
CA GLU A 12 2.27 -7.68 3.08
C GLU A 12 0.93 -7.97 2.41
N ILE A 13 0.90 -8.67 1.27
CA ILE A 13 -0.32 -9.11 0.59
C ILE A 13 -1.13 -10.07 1.48
N LEU A 14 -0.45 -10.95 2.23
CA LEU A 14 -1.10 -11.92 3.13
C LEU A 14 -1.81 -11.27 4.32
N THR A 15 -1.28 -10.16 4.83
CA THR A 15 -1.85 -9.40 5.97
C THR A 15 -2.95 -8.42 5.57
N THR A 16 -3.11 -8.17 4.27
CA THR A 16 -4.04 -7.17 3.76
C THR A 16 -5.48 -7.68 3.60
N SER A 17 -6.47 -6.78 3.64
CA SER A 17 -7.92 -7.02 3.51
C SER A 17 -8.28 -7.92 2.32
N ARG A 18 -9.35 -8.73 2.46
CA ARG A 18 -9.83 -9.69 1.42
C ARG A 18 -10.05 -9.05 0.05
N ILE A 19 -10.45 -7.77 0.02
CA ILE A 19 -10.67 -7.01 -1.22
C ILE A 19 -9.38 -6.84 -2.02
N ILE A 20 -8.26 -6.56 -1.35
CA ILE A 20 -6.96 -6.35 -2.00
C ILE A 20 -6.40 -7.68 -2.53
N LYS A 21 -6.70 -8.81 -1.86
CA LYS A 21 -6.36 -10.15 -2.38
C LYS A 21 -7.11 -10.48 -3.67
N ILE A 22 -8.40 -10.15 -3.74
CA ILE A 22 -9.21 -10.36 -4.96
C ILE A 22 -8.73 -9.46 -6.10
N ALA A 23 -8.46 -8.18 -5.80
CA ALA A 23 -7.92 -7.22 -6.76
C ALA A 23 -6.58 -7.68 -7.36
N LEU A 24 -5.77 -8.43 -6.61
CA LEU A 24 -4.52 -8.98 -7.10
C LEU A 24 -4.72 -10.23 -7.98
N ILE A 25 -5.68 -11.11 -7.64
CA ILE A 25 -5.87 -12.41 -8.32
C ILE A 25 -6.44 -12.26 -9.73
N ILE A 26 -7.38 -11.33 -9.92
CA ILE A 26 -8.09 -11.18 -11.21
C ILE A 26 -7.13 -10.90 -12.37
N PRO A 27 -6.19 -9.93 -12.29
CA PRO A 27 -5.22 -9.70 -13.36
C PRO A 27 -4.34 -10.91 -13.70
N PHE A 28 -4.00 -11.76 -12.72
CA PHE A 28 -3.24 -12.99 -13.00
C PHE A 28 -4.07 -14.03 -13.74
N ILE A 29 -5.37 -14.14 -13.47
CA ILE A 29 -6.27 -15.04 -14.20
C ILE A 29 -6.38 -14.56 -15.64
N VAL A 30 -6.58 -13.25 -15.87
CA VAL A 30 -6.65 -12.65 -17.21
C VAL A 30 -5.36 -12.89 -17.97
N LEU A 31 -4.19 -12.65 -17.35
CA LEU A 31 -2.88 -12.92 -17.95
C LEU A 31 -2.72 -14.38 -18.40
N LEU A 32 -3.27 -15.34 -17.65
CA LEU A 32 -3.19 -16.76 -17.98
C LEU A 32 -3.96 -17.07 -19.28
N PHE A 33 -5.18 -16.54 -19.40
CA PHE A 33 -5.98 -16.67 -20.63
C PHE A 33 -5.31 -15.97 -21.82
N ASP A 34 -4.78 -14.76 -21.63
CA ASP A 34 -4.08 -14.04 -22.69
C ASP A 34 -2.84 -14.78 -23.18
N ALA A 35 -2.09 -15.38 -22.25
CA ALA A 35 -0.92 -16.19 -22.56
C ALA A 35 -1.29 -17.45 -23.35
N GLU A 36 -2.42 -18.08 -23.04
CA GLU A 36 -2.95 -19.23 -23.79
C GLU A 36 -3.37 -18.84 -25.20
N ILE A 37 -4.09 -17.72 -25.36
CA ILE A 37 -4.49 -17.20 -26.68
C ILE A 37 -3.26 -16.83 -27.52
N PHE A 38 -2.27 -16.20 -26.91
CA PHE A 38 -1.01 -15.85 -27.57
C PHE A 38 -0.25 -17.11 -28.01
N TYR A 39 -0.14 -18.11 -27.13
CA TYR A 39 0.51 -19.38 -27.43
C TYR A 39 -0.18 -20.14 -28.56
N TYR A 40 -1.50 -20.19 -28.54
CA TYR A 40 -2.30 -20.78 -29.61
C TYR A 40 -2.07 -20.06 -30.95
N SER A 41 -2.10 -18.73 -30.94
CA SER A 41 -1.91 -17.90 -32.14
C SER A 41 -0.49 -18.05 -32.71
N TRP A 42 0.52 -18.15 -31.85
CA TRP A 42 1.90 -18.41 -32.23
C TRP A 42 2.07 -19.76 -32.90
N THR A 43 1.45 -20.80 -32.32
CA THR A 43 1.53 -22.18 -32.83
C THR A 43 0.86 -22.32 -34.19
N ASN A 44 -0.30 -21.67 -34.38
CA ASN A 44 -1.08 -21.73 -35.63
C ASN A 44 -0.63 -20.70 -36.69
N LYS A 45 0.38 -19.87 -36.39
CA LYS A 45 0.93 -18.82 -37.28
C LYS A 45 -0.10 -17.78 -37.75
N GLU A 46 -1.13 -17.54 -36.95
CA GLU A 46 -2.16 -16.55 -37.24
C GLU A 46 -1.66 -15.13 -36.93
N LYS A 47 -1.03 -14.49 -37.91
CA LYS A 47 -0.32 -13.20 -37.72
C LYS A 47 -1.19 -12.10 -37.12
N THR A 48 -2.45 -11.98 -37.54
CA THR A 48 -3.37 -10.95 -37.05
C THR A 48 -3.69 -11.15 -35.57
N ILE A 49 -4.05 -12.38 -35.19
CA ILE A 49 -4.38 -12.70 -33.79
C ILE A 49 -3.13 -12.63 -32.93
N LEU A 50 -1.96 -13.01 -33.47
CA LEU A 50 -0.70 -12.92 -32.75
C LEU A 50 -0.34 -11.49 -32.34
N ILE A 51 -0.49 -10.52 -33.25
CA ILE A 51 -0.22 -9.11 -32.95
C ILE A 51 -1.22 -8.58 -31.91
N ALA A 52 -2.51 -8.87 -32.08
CA ALA A 52 -3.55 -8.43 -31.17
C ALA A 52 -3.37 -9.03 -29.76
N SER A 53 -3.21 -10.36 -29.66
CA SER A 53 -2.99 -11.06 -28.40
C SER A 53 -1.69 -10.66 -27.72
N GLY A 54 -0.63 -10.38 -28.48
CA GLY A 54 0.63 -9.87 -27.92
C GLY A 54 0.47 -8.49 -27.30
N PHE A 55 -0.34 -7.63 -27.92
CA PHE A 55 -0.69 -6.33 -27.34
C PHE A 55 -1.52 -6.47 -26.07
N VAL A 56 -2.54 -7.34 -26.06
CA VAL A 56 -3.35 -7.59 -24.86
C VAL A 56 -2.50 -8.16 -23.72
N LEU A 57 -1.63 -9.14 -24.01
CA LEU A 57 -0.71 -9.72 -23.04
C LEU A 57 0.18 -8.64 -22.37
N LEU A 58 0.66 -7.68 -23.17
CA LEU A 58 1.44 -6.55 -22.65
C LEU A 58 0.61 -5.65 -21.72
N LEU A 59 -0.65 -5.36 -22.07
CA LEU A 59 -1.55 -4.59 -21.22
C LEU A 59 -1.82 -5.30 -19.89
N SER A 60 -2.05 -6.62 -19.92
CA SER A 60 -2.28 -7.43 -18.71
C SER A 60 -1.06 -7.45 -17.77
N ILE A 61 0.16 -7.44 -18.31
CA ILE A 61 1.38 -7.26 -17.51
C ILE A 61 1.44 -5.87 -16.86
N LEU A 62 1.10 -4.81 -17.61
CA LEU A 62 1.08 -3.45 -17.07
C LEU A 62 0.04 -3.28 -15.97
N GLU A 63 -1.13 -3.92 -16.10
CA GLU A 63 -2.18 -3.93 -15.08
C GLU A 63 -1.66 -4.54 -13.77
N ILE A 64 -0.98 -5.70 -13.83
CA ILE A 64 -0.38 -6.32 -12.64
C ILE A 64 0.63 -5.38 -11.99
N ILE A 65 1.48 -4.72 -12.77
CA ILE A 65 2.47 -3.76 -12.23
C ILE A 65 1.76 -2.58 -11.55
N ALA A 66 0.70 -2.04 -12.16
CA ALA A 66 -0.07 -0.94 -11.60
C ALA A 66 -0.72 -1.33 -10.26
N VAL A 67 -1.37 -2.50 -10.20
CA VAL A 67 -2.00 -3.01 -8.98
C VAL A 67 -0.96 -3.23 -7.87
N ILE A 68 0.20 -3.81 -8.19
CA ILE A 68 1.29 -3.99 -7.20
C ILE A 68 1.76 -2.64 -6.67
N LYS A 69 1.89 -1.63 -7.54
CA LYS A 69 2.31 -0.28 -7.13
C LYS A 69 1.28 0.37 -6.20
N GLU A 70 0.00 0.27 -6.55
CA GLU A 70 -1.10 0.80 -5.74
C GLU A 70 -1.13 0.17 -4.34
N ILE A 71 -0.97 -1.16 -4.26
CA ILE A 71 -0.91 -1.87 -2.98
C ILE A 71 0.31 -1.40 -2.16
N HIS A 72 1.47 -1.28 -2.79
CA HIS A 72 2.66 -0.82 -2.09
C HIS A 72 2.48 0.61 -1.53
N GLU A 73 1.90 1.50 -2.31
CA GLU A 73 1.61 2.87 -1.90
C GLU A 73 0.62 2.90 -0.73
N HIS A 74 -0.48 2.16 -0.83
CA HIS A 74 -1.47 2.05 0.23
C HIS A 74 -0.88 1.53 1.54
N ILE A 75 -0.09 0.46 1.49
CA ILE A 75 0.56 -0.13 2.67
C ILE A 75 1.61 0.81 3.25
N SER A 76 2.39 1.47 2.40
CA SER A 76 3.39 2.45 2.85
C SER A 76 2.75 3.63 3.60
N GLY A 77 1.58 4.09 3.13
CA GLY A 77 0.78 5.11 3.79
C GLY A 77 0.27 4.65 5.16
N ILE A 78 -0.28 3.42 5.24
CA ILE A 78 -0.73 2.84 6.51
C ILE A 78 0.43 2.74 7.52
N LYS A 79 1.57 2.18 7.11
CA LYS A 79 2.75 2.07 7.99
C LYS A 79 3.25 3.44 8.46
N ARG A 80 3.28 4.44 7.56
CA ARG A 80 3.68 5.80 7.93
C ARG A 80 2.72 6.38 8.97
N LYS A 81 1.41 6.14 8.85
CA LYS A 81 0.40 6.56 9.82
C LYS A 81 0.55 5.82 11.16
N GLU A 82 0.76 4.50 11.14
CA GLU A 82 0.99 3.71 12.36
C GLU A 82 2.22 4.19 13.13
N ILE A 83 3.35 4.37 12.45
CA ILE A 83 4.59 4.91 13.05
C ILE A 83 4.35 6.31 13.63
N LEU A 84 3.62 7.16 12.91
CA LEU A 84 3.25 8.49 13.40
C LEU A 84 2.42 8.39 14.69
N MET A 85 1.36 7.57 14.70
CA MET A 85 0.50 7.37 15.88
C MET A 85 1.28 6.81 17.06
N GLU A 86 2.20 5.86 16.83
CA GLU A 86 3.01 5.26 17.90
C GLU A 86 3.99 6.27 18.51
N LYS A 87 4.66 7.08 17.67
CA LYS A 87 5.50 8.20 18.13
C LYS A 87 4.70 9.22 18.95
N ILE A 88 3.50 9.58 18.51
CA ILE A 88 2.61 10.52 19.23
C ILE A 88 2.16 9.90 20.56
N ARG A 89 1.79 8.63 20.56
CA ARG A 89 1.35 7.90 21.75
C ARG A 89 2.42 7.87 22.83
N HIS A 90 3.66 7.56 22.48
CA HIS A 90 4.78 7.62 23.42
C HIS A 90 4.93 9.00 24.07
N ILE A 91 4.81 10.07 23.27
CA ILE A 91 4.88 11.45 23.79
C ILE A 91 3.70 11.74 24.74
N ALA A 92 2.51 11.25 24.42
CA ALA A 92 1.31 11.47 25.24
C ALA A 92 1.36 10.69 26.57
N GLU A 93 1.87 9.46 26.58
CA GLU A 93 2.00 8.62 27.77
C GLU A 93 3.03 9.18 28.77
N ASP A 94 4.06 9.86 28.29
CA ASP A 94 5.04 10.56 29.13
C ASP A 94 4.50 11.87 29.74
N MET A 95 3.26 12.28 29.41
CA MET A 95 2.64 13.52 29.90
C MET A 95 1.52 13.24 30.91
N GLU A 96 1.55 13.92 32.05
CA GLU A 96 0.50 13.81 33.08
C GLU A 96 -0.86 14.38 32.63
N LYS A 97 -0.84 15.43 31.78
CA LYS A 97 -2.04 16.05 31.18
C LYS A 97 -1.79 16.38 29.72
N PRO A 98 -1.91 15.39 28.82
CA PRO A 98 -1.70 15.59 27.40
C PRO A 98 -2.81 16.47 26.81
N THR A 99 -2.42 17.54 26.11
CA THR A 99 -3.34 18.36 25.31
C THR A 99 -2.84 18.38 23.88
N VAL A 100 -3.75 18.60 22.92
CA VAL A 100 -3.42 18.66 21.49
C VAL A 100 -2.19 19.57 21.25
N ARG A 101 -2.23 20.79 21.80
CA ARG A 101 -1.16 21.77 21.67
C ARG A 101 0.17 21.29 22.25
N LYS A 102 0.17 20.73 23.47
CA LYS A 102 1.40 20.24 24.12
C LYS A 102 2.04 19.08 23.36
N ILE A 103 1.22 18.14 22.89
CA ILE A 103 1.70 16.99 22.12
C ILE A 103 2.27 17.46 20.79
N MET A 104 1.55 18.33 20.07
CA MET A 104 2.03 18.91 18.81
C MET A 104 3.35 19.66 18.97
N ASP A 105 3.45 20.57 19.94
CA ASP A 105 4.65 21.38 20.17
C ASP A 105 5.86 20.47 20.48
N THR A 106 5.65 19.40 21.26
CA THR A 106 6.68 18.43 21.62
C THR A 106 7.07 17.56 20.43
N PHE A 107 6.11 17.13 19.63
CA PHE A 107 6.34 16.32 18.43
C PHE A 107 7.09 17.13 17.36
N ILE A 108 6.67 18.36 17.07
CA ILE A 108 7.32 19.25 16.10
C ILE A 108 8.76 19.54 16.54
N LYS A 109 9.00 19.74 17.84
CA LYS A 109 10.36 19.96 18.36
C LYS A 109 11.28 18.75 18.16
N LYS A 110 10.74 17.52 18.13
CA LYS A 110 11.50 16.27 18.07
C LYS A 110 11.59 15.68 16.65
N TYR A 111 10.58 15.89 15.81
CA TYR A 111 10.42 15.26 14.49
C TYR A 111 9.83 16.20 13.42
N GLY A 112 9.92 17.52 13.60
CA GLY A 112 9.23 18.51 12.77
C GLY A 112 9.54 18.48 11.27
N ASP A 113 10.69 17.92 10.88
CA ASP A 113 11.11 17.83 9.48
C ASP A 113 10.54 16.60 8.74
N GLU A 114 9.94 15.63 9.45
CA GLU A 114 9.50 14.34 8.89
C GLU A 114 8.01 14.31 8.47
N TYR A 115 7.19 15.20 9.03
CA TYR A 115 5.73 15.18 8.87
C TYR A 115 5.18 16.60 8.73
N SER A 116 4.10 16.74 7.97
CA SER A 116 3.41 18.02 7.88
C SER A 116 2.64 18.32 9.18
N VAL A 117 2.50 19.60 9.52
CA VAL A 117 1.76 20.06 10.71
C VAL A 117 0.31 19.54 10.69
N ASN A 118 -0.30 19.47 9.51
CA ASN A 118 -1.68 18.99 9.35
C ASN A 118 -1.81 17.48 9.63
N GLU A 119 -0.87 16.67 9.12
CA GLU A 119 -0.84 15.22 9.41
C GLU A 119 -0.72 14.96 10.92
N ILE A 120 0.15 15.72 11.59
CA ILE A 120 0.35 15.60 13.04
C ILE A 120 -0.92 16.00 13.79
N TYR A 121 -1.52 17.14 13.44
CA TYR A 121 -2.75 17.64 14.09
C TYR A 121 -3.87 16.59 14.08
N HIS A 122 -4.18 16.03 12.91
CA HIS A 122 -5.22 15.02 12.78
C HIS A 122 -4.91 13.76 13.59
N ALA A 123 -3.67 13.26 13.54
CA ALA A 123 -3.26 12.08 14.29
C ALA A 123 -3.34 12.29 15.82
N VAL A 124 -3.01 13.50 16.32
CA VAL A 124 -3.13 13.86 17.73
C VAL A 124 -4.60 13.94 18.17
N CYS A 125 -5.45 14.54 17.33
CA CYS A 125 -6.90 14.61 17.59
C CYS A 125 -7.53 13.21 17.65
N ASP A 126 -7.20 12.33 16.69
CA ASP A 126 -7.66 10.94 16.66
C ASP A 126 -7.27 10.23 17.97
N LEU A 127 -5.99 10.32 18.37
CA LEU A 127 -5.48 9.66 19.58
C LEU A 127 -6.15 10.14 20.87
N LEU A 128 -6.33 11.46 21.04
CA LEU A 128 -6.98 12.00 22.24
C LEU A 128 -8.46 11.68 22.30
N SER A 129 -9.12 11.55 21.13
CA SER A 129 -10.51 11.11 21.06
C SER A 129 -10.66 9.65 21.52
N ASP A 130 -9.70 8.79 21.19
CA ASP A 130 -9.64 7.40 21.66
C ASP A 130 -9.40 7.30 23.17
N PHE A 131 -8.54 8.16 23.74
CA PHE A 131 -8.33 8.23 25.19
C PHE A 131 -9.57 8.72 25.95
N SER A 132 -10.38 9.59 25.35
CA SER A 132 -11.58 10.13 25.99
C SER A 132 -12.78 9.18 25.96
N ASN A 133 -12.78 8.19 25.07
CA ASN A 133 -13.85 7.19 24.91
C ASN A 133 -13.61 5.89 25.69
N LYS A 134 -12.53 5.81 26.46
CA LYS A 134 -12.11 4.63 27.22
C LYS A 134 -12.19 4.89 28.73
#